data_AF-A0A950A7Q6-F1
#
_entry.id   AF-A0A950A7Q6-F1
#
_cell.length_a   1.000
_cell.length_b   1.000
_cell.length_c   1.000
_cell.angle_alpha   90.00
_cell.angle_beta   90.00
_cell.angle_gamma   90.00
#
_symmetry.space_group_name_H-M   'P 1'
#
loop_
_entity.id
_entity.type
_entity.pdbx_description
1 polymer ?
#
loop_
_entity_poly.entity_id
_entity_poly.type
_entity_poly.pdbx_seq_one_letter_code
_entity_poly.pdbx_strand_id
1 'polypeptide(L)'
;MSEQDLPAQDERFDVTLPPNARLAGLVFDPAGTMKASFSDASERAVKPADIIALHGGRIRHEQVVSSPRKISGAQVFVAETVAGSTGKVTNIGGDLVATKENLHFALALRIAGAAELWYLLADSFNFRKALGPDAAYVTEFNLRALVKRLATFAPHATQDSFFAAIIGGMPLPPPVDSLFEFFRTVSKV
;
A
#
# COMPACT_ATOMS: atom_id res chain seq x y z
N MET A 1 -44.82 33.31 -15.13
CA MET A 1 -43.93 32.84 -14.04
C MET A 1 -42.98 31.87 -14.68
N SER A 2 -41.71 32.24 -14.79
CA SER A 2 -40.69 31.46 -15.50
C SER A 2 -39.92 30.65 -14.45
N GLU A 3 -40.02 29.33 -14.51
CA GLU A 3 -39.14 28.44 -13.75
C GLU A 3 -37.75 28.48 -14.38
N GLN A 4 -36.77 28.83 -13.56
CA GLN A 4 -35.36 28.91 -13.93
C GLN A 4 -34.78 27.51 -14.05
N ASP A 5 -34.31 27.16 -15.26
CA ASP A 5 -33.37 26.07 -15.49
C ASP A 5 -32.07 26.36 -14.72
N LEU A 6 -31.80 25.57 -13.68
CA LEU A 6 -30.48 25.47 -13.06
C LEU A 6 -29.69 24.38 -13.81
N PRO A 7 -28.54 24.67 -14.42
CA PRO A 7 -27.71 23.63 -15.01
C PRO A 7 -27.08 22.80 -13.88
N ALA A 8 -27.43 21.52 -13.82
CA ALA A 8 -26.71 20.53 -13.03
C ALA A 8 -25.28 20.40 -13.57
N GLN A 9 -24.32 21.03 -12.91
CA GLN A 9 -22.90 20.73 -13.11
C GLN A 9 -22.59 19.41 -12.42
N ASP A 10 -22.74 18.30 -13.15
CA ASP A 10 -22.10 17.04 -12.86
C ASP A 10 -20.59 17.19 -13.15
N GLU A 11 -19.85 17.88 -12.27
CA GLU A 11 -18.40 17.76 -12.22
C GLU A 11 -18.05 16.36 -11.72
N ARG A 12 -18.11 15.37 -12.62
CA ARG A 12 -17.46 14.09 -12.39
C ARG A 12 -15.97 14.36 -12.32
N PHE A 13 -15.42 14.33 -11.11
CA PHE A 13 -13.98 14.20 -10.89
C PHE A 13 -13.53 12.84 -11.45
N ASP A 14 -13.39 12.75 -12.76
CA ASP A 14 -12.91 11.56 -13.46
C ASP A 14 -11.40 11.47 -13.25
N VAL A 15 -11.03 11.00 -12.07
CA VAL A 15 -9.66 10.73 -11.72
C VAL A 15 -9.28 9.40 -12.38
N THR A 16 -8.70 9.49 -13.57
CA THR A 16 -8.23 8.32 -14.31
C THR A 16 -6.99 7.77 -13.62
N LEU A 17 -7.18 6.71 -12.82
CA LEU A 17 -6.06 5.96 -12.27
C LEU A 17 -5.33 5.23 -13.40
N PRO A 18 -3.99 5.18 -13.38
CA PRO A 18 -3.27 4.32 -14.29
C PRO A 18 -3.68 2.86 -14.01
N PRO A 19 -3.72 2.01 -15.06
CA PRO A 19 -3.94 0.58 -14.87
C PRO A 19 -2.97 0.06 -13.80
N ASN A 20 -3.46 -0.74 -12.87
CA ASN A 20 -2.64 -1.28 -11.80
C ASN A 20 -2.90 -2.78 -11.64
N ALA A 21 -1.85 -3.51 -11.27
CA ALA A 21 -1.88 -4.95 -11.11
C ALA A 21 -1.32 -5.32 -9.74
N ARG A 22 -2.16 -5.91 -8.89
CA ARG A 22 -1.77 -6.31 -7.54
C ARG A 22 -1.01 -7.62 -7.58
N LEU A 23 0.22 -7.59 -7.08
CA LEU A 23 1.07 -8.75 -6.88
C LEU A 23 0.58 -9.56 -5.69
N ALA A 24 0.33 -10.85 -5.93
CA ALA A 24 0.05 -11.86 -4.92
C ALA A 24 1.33 -12.59 -4.48
N GLY A 25 2.34 -12.66 -5.34
CA GLY A 25 3.60 -13.32 -5.05
C GLY A 25 4.72 -12.91 -6.00
N LEU A 26 5.94 -13.06 -5.51
CA LEU A 26 7.17 -12.91 -6.28
C LEU A 26 8.04 -14.14 -6.04
N VAL A 27 8.72 -14.63 -7.07
CA VAL A 27 9.73 -15.68 -6.97
C VAL A 27 10.91 -15.28 -7.85
N PHE A 28 12.10 -15.29 -7.29
CA PHE A 28 13.33 -14.98 -8.02
C PHE A 28 13.99 -16.29 -8.40
N ASP A 29 14.00 -16.60 -9.69
CA ASP A 29 14.59 -17.82 -10.23
C ASP A 29 16.12 -17.72 -10.26
N PRO A 30 16.85 -18.84 -10.06
CA PRO A 30 18.30 -18.89 -10.22
C PRO A 30 18.79 -18.53 -11.63
N ALA A 31 17.91 -18.65 -12.63
CA ALA A 31 18.18 -18.28 -14.02
C ALA A 31 18.23 -16.75 -14.25
N GLY A 32 18.04 -15.94 -13.21
CA GLY A 32 18.10 -14.48 -13.28
C GLY A 32 16.80 -13.82 -13.72
N THR A 33 15.67 -14.52 -13.60
CA THR A 33 14.32 -13.99 -13.88
C THR A 33 13.50 -13.86 -12.60
N MET A 34 12.58 -12.92 -12.56
CA MET A 34 11.58 -12.79 -11.49
C MET A 34 10.22 -13.21 -12.05
N LYS A 35 9.59 -14.20 -11.44
CA LYS A 35 8.19 -14.57 -11.69
C LYS A 35 7.29 -13.80 -10.74
N ALA A 36 6.37 -13.05 -11.31
CA ALA A 36 5.33 -12.33 -10.60
C ALA A 36 4.00 -13.06 -10.77
N SER A 37 3.32 -13.38 -9.67
CA SER A 37 1.93 -13.83 -9.66
C SER A 37 1.02 -12.70 -9.19
N PHE A 38 -0.12 -12.57 -9.84
CA PHE A 38 -1.07 -11.49 -9.61
C PHE A 38 -2.36 -11.99 -8.96
N SER A 39 -3.15 -11.06 -8.43
CA SER A 39 -4.44 -11.38 -7.79
C SER A 39 -5.49 -11.98 -8.73
N ASP A 40 -5.34 -11.77 -10.04
CA ASP A 40 -6.17 -12.36 -11.09
C ASP A 40 -5.70 -13.78 -11.49
N ALA A 41 -4.76 -14.36 -10.72
CA ALA A 41 -4.10 -15.64 -10.99
C ALA A 41 -3.23 -15.67 -12.27
N SER A 42 -3.00 -14.53 -12.92
CA SER A 42 -2.01 -14.46 -14.00
C SER A 42 -0.59 -14.55 -13.45
N GLU A 43 0.32 -15.08 -14.26
CA GLU A 43 1.75 -15.14 -13.97
C GLU A 43 2.54 -14.52 -15.11
N ARG A 44 3.56 -13.73 -14.76
CA ARG A 44 4.41 -13.04 -15.73
C ARG A 44 5.87 -13.15 -15.28
N ALA A 45 6.76 -13.49 -16.20
CA ALA A 45 8.20 -13.51 -15.96
C ALA A 45 8.81 -12.19 -16.43
N VAL A 46 9.72 -11.65 -15.63
CA VAL A 46 10.34 -10.34 -15.84
C VAL A 46 11.84 -10.48 -15.68
N LYS A 47 12.61 -9.90 -16.60
CA LYS A 47 14.07 -9.82 -16.46
C LYS A 47 14.44 -8.57 -15.66
N PRO A 48 15.61 -8.54 -15.01
CA PRO A 48 16.14 -7.35 -14.35
C PRO A 48 15.96 -6.09 -15.18
N ALA A 49 16.44 -6.13 -16.42
CA ALA A 49 16.45 -5.01 -17.37
C ALA A 49 15.06 -4.43 -17.65
N ASP A 50 14.00 -5.21 -17.47
CA ASP A 50 12.63 -4.77 -17.72
C ASP A 50 12.09 -3.93 -16.56
N ILE A 51 12.69 -3.99 -15.37
CA ILE A 51 12.28 -3.14 -14.24
C ILE A 51 12.94 -1.77 -14.40
N ILE A 52 12.15 -0.72 -14.57
CA ILE A 52 12.64 0.64 -14.81
C ILE A 52 12.62 1.51 -13.56
N ALA A 53 11.68 1.25 -12.64
CA ALA A 53 11.58 1.99 -11.39
C ALA A 53 11.01 1.14 -10.24
N LEU A 54 11.48 1.45 -9.03
CA LEU A 54 11.14 0.81 -7.77
C LEU A 54 10.70 1.88 -6.78
N HIS A 55 9.49 1.72 -6.26
CA HIS A 55 8.86 2.70 -5.37
C HIS A 55 8.30 2.04 -4.11
N GLY A 56 8.29 2.77 -3.01
CA GLY A 56 7.66 2.31 -1.79
C GLY A 56 7.09 3.44 -0.95
N GLY A 57 6.21 3.09 -0.02
CA GLY A 57 5.53 4.08 0.78
C GLY A 57 4.90 3.48 2.03
N ARG A 58 4.69 4.36 3.01
CA ARG A 58 3.79 4.11 4.13
C ARG A 58 2.45 4.72 3.80
N ILE A 59 1.38 3.96 3.93
CA ILE A 59 0.01 4.39 3.68
C ILE A 59 -0.69 4.48 5.02
N ARG A 60 -1.21 5.66 5.33
CA ARG A 60 -2.13 5.87 6.44
C ARG A 60 -3.46 5.19 6.12
N HIS A 61 -3.98 4.43 7.06
CA HIS A 61 -5.31 3.86 6.99
C HIS A 61 -6.04 4.15 8.29
N GLU A 62 -7.08 4.95 8.17
CA GLU A 62 -7.97 5.28 9.27
C GLU A 62 -9.10 4.24 9.33
N GLN A 63 -9.14 3.48 10.42
CA GLN A 63 -10.28 2.62 10.73
C GLN A 63 -11.21 3.36 11.68
N VAL A 64 -12.43 3.62 11.23
CA VAL A 64 -13.50 4.17 12.07
C VAL A 64 -14.26 3.01 12.69
N VAL A 65 -14.17 2.87 14.01
CA VAL A 65 -14.94 1.89 14.79
C VAL A 65 -16.04 2.64 15.52
N SER A 66 -17.30 2.38 15.17
CA SER A 66 -18.46 2.92 15.88
C SER A 66 -19.12 1.85 16.75
N SER A 67 -19.52 2.23 17.96
CA SER A 67 -20.28 1.36 18.87
C SER A 67 -21.52 2.08 19.42
N PRO A 68 -22.71 1.46 19.33
CA PRO A 68 -23.92 2.03 19.90
C PRO A 68 -23.86 2.03 21.43
N ARG A 69 -24.10 3.20 22.05
CA ARG A 69 -23.96 3.44 23.50
C ARG A 69 -24.75 2.49 24.41
N LYS A 70 -25.79 1.82 23.92
CA LYS A 70 -26.78 1.11 24.74
C LYS A 70 -26.32 -0.26 25.26
N ILE A 71 -25.11 -0.72 24.92
CA ILE A 71 -24.58 -2.00 25.40
C ILE A 71 -23.68 -1.73 26.61
N SER A 72 -24.10 -2.18 27.79
CA SER A 72 -23.27 -2.21 29.00
C SER A 72 -22.00 -3.03 28.71
N GLY A 73 -20.87 -2.35 28.49
CA GLY A 73 -19.59 -2.95 28.06
C GLY A 73 -18.98 -2.30 26.81
N ALA A 74 -19.76 -1.57 26.01
CA ALA A 74 -19.27 -0.88 24.81
C ALA A 74 -18.18 0.17 25.11
N GLN A 75 -18.27 0.84 26.27
CA GLN A 75 -17.26 1.82 26.69
C GLN A 75 -15.91 1.16 26.98
N VAL A 76 -15.90 -0.05 27.56
CA VAL A 76 -14.68 -0.81 27.85
C VAL A 76 -14.07 -1.33 26.54
N PHE A 77 -14.89 -1.85 25.62
CA PHE A 77 -14.44 -2.36 24.32
C PHE A 77 -13.83 -1.28 23.43
N VAL A 78 -14.46 -0.10 23.35
CA VAL A 78 -13.92 1.04 22.61
C VAL A 78 -12.66 1.59 23.29
N ALA A 79 -12.64 1.68 24.62
CA ALA A 79 -11.45 2.12 25.36
C ALA A 79 -10.26 1.15 25.22
N GLU A 80 -10.48 -0.16 25.23
CA GLU A 80 -9.43 -1.17 24.99
C GLU A 80 -8.91 -1.12 23.55
N THR A 81 -9.80 -0.90 22.57
CA THR A 81 -9.40 -0.75 21.15
C THR A 81 -8.53 0.50 20.95
N VAL A 82 -8.77 1.55 21.73
CA VAL A 82 -8.02 2.82 21.68
C VAL A 82 -6.75 2.75 22.53
N ALA A 83 -6.74 2.08 23.67
CA ALA A 83 -5.55 1.97 24.54
C ALA A 83 -4.36 1.29 23.83
N GLY A 84 -4.61 0.49 22.79
CA GLY A 84 -3.58 -0.10 21.92
C GLY A 84 -3.21 0.71 20.68
N SER A 85 -3.74 1.92 20.46
CA SER A 85 -3.47 2.73 19.26
C SER A 85 -3.54 4.24 19.50
N THR A 86 -2.88 5.05 18.67
CA THR A 86 -2.82 6.53 18.79
C THR A 86 -4.11 7.26 18.38
N GLY A 87 -5.26 6.58 18.47
CA GLY A 87 -6.54 7.02 17.94
C GLY A 87 -7.26 8.11 18.74
N LYS A 88 -8.13 8.88 18.07
CA LYS A 88 -9.06 9.83 18.72
C LYS A 88 -10.43 9.20 18.91
N VAL A 89 -11.03 9.40 20.08
CA VAL A 89 -12.43 9.03 20.37
C VAL A 89 -13.30 10.28 20.30
N THR A 90 -14.37 10.21 19.52
CA THR A 90 -15.37 11.28 19.40
C THR A 90 -16.77 10.72 19.62
N ASN A 91 -17.66 11.55 20.15
CA ASN A 91 -19.06 11.20 20.38
C ASN A 91 -19.89 11.95 19.34
N ILE A 92 -20.54 11.20 18.44
CA ILE A 92 -21.36 11.76 17.36
C ILE A 92 -22.74 11.13 17.47
N GLY A 93 -23.76 11.94 17.73
CA GLY A 93 -25.16 11.47 17.73
C GLY A 93 -25.52 10.41 18.79
N GLY A 94 -24.70 10.23 19.83
CA GLY A 94 -24.91 9.19 20.83
C GLY A 94 -24.15 7.88 20.58
N ASP A 95 -23.42 7.77 19.47
CA ASP A 95 -22.51 6.67 19.21
C ASP A 95 -21.07 7.04 19.61
N LEU A 96 -20.35 6.06 20.16
CA LEU A 96 -18.93 6.18 20.44
C LEU A 96 -18.17 5.82 19.16
N VAL A 97 -17.46 6.79 18.59
CA VAL A 97 -16.65 6.60 17.39
C VAL A 97 -15.17 6.70 17.79
N ALA A 98 -14.42 5.62 17.60
CA ALA A 98 -12.98 5.60 17.74
C ALA A 98 -12.33 5.50 16.37
N THR A 99 -11.40 6.42 16.08
CA THR A 99 -10.60 6.36 14.86
C THR A 99 -9.24 5.77 15.20
N LYS A 100 -8.91 4.59 14.66
CA LYS A 100 -7.61 3.94 14.79
C LYS A 100 -6.77 4.22 13.53
N GLU A 101 -5.60 4.81 13.71
CA GLU A 101 -4.64 5.01 12.62
C GLU A 101 -3.71 3.79 12.55
N ASN A 102 -3.73 3.08 11.41
CA ASN A 102 -2.77 2.02 11.09
C ASN A 102 -1.88 2.48 9.92
N LEU A 103 -0.59 2.14 9.99
CA LEU A 103 0.34 2.36 8.88
C LEU A 103 0.57 1.04 8.14
N HIS A 104 0.23 1.03 6.86
CA HIS A 104 0.48 -0.09 5.96
C HIS A 104 1.68 0.21 5.06
N PHE A 105 2.45 -0.80 4.68
CA PHE A 105 3.53 -0.63 3.72
C PHE A 105 3.08 -1.07 2.32
N ALA A 106 3.41 -0.28 1.32
CA ALA A 106 3.22 -0.61 -0.09
C ALA A 106 4.55 -0.53 -0.84
N LEU A 107 4.72 -1.43 -1.82
CA LEU A 107 5.76 -1.34 -2.83
C LEU A 107 5.11 -1.32 -4.21
N ALA A 108 5.72 -0.60 -5.15
CA ALA A 108 5.33 -0.59 -6.54
C ALA A 108 6.56 -0.71 -7.46
N LEU A 109 6.36 -1.32 -8.61
CA LEU A 109 7.35 -1.58 -9.63
C LEU A 109 6.80 -1.11 -10.97
N ARG A 110 7.64 -0.40 -11.72
CA ARG A 110 7.35 -0.06 -13.11
C ARG A 110 8.14 -0.98 -14.04
N ILE A 111 7.42 -1.62 -14.95
CA ILE A 111 7.98 -2.57 -15.91
C ILE A 111 7.92 -1.96 -17.32
N ALA A 112 9.02 -2.03 -18.06
CA ALA A 112 9.10 -1.61 -19.44
C ALA A 112 8.09 -2.39 -20.30
N GLY A 113 7.33 -1.68 -21.13
CA GLY A 113 6.31 -2.29 -21.99
C GLY A 113 5.03 -2.74 -21.29
N ALA A 114 4.95 -2.67 -19.95
CA ALA A 114 3.71 -2.89 -19.23
C ALA A 114 2.95 -1.56 -19.05
N ALA A 115 1.70 -1.52 -19.49
CA ALA A 115 0.83 -0.37 -19.24
C ALA A 115 0.56 -0.18 -17.73
N GLU A 116 0.50 -1.29 -16.99
CA GLU A 116 0.10 -1.33 -15.59
C GLU A 116 1.24 -0.98 -14.62
N LEU A 117 0.89 -0.35 -13.49
CA LEU A 117 1.76 -0.28 -12.32
C LEU A 117 1.59 -1.54 -11.49
N TRP A 118 2.68 -2.28 -11.25
CA TRP A 118 2.62 -3.48 -10.43
C TRP A 118 2.85 -3.10 -8.98
N TYR A 119 2.03 -3.57 -8.05
CA TYR A 119 2.16 -3.17 -6.65
C TYR A 119 1.82 -4.30 -5.68
N LEU A 120 2.33 -4.21 -4.46
CA LEU A 120 1.96 -5.09 -3.34
C LEU A 120 1.67 -4.27 -2.09
N LEU A 121 0.84 -4.83 -1.22
CA LEU A 121 0.62 -4.38 0.15
C LEU A 121 1.23 -5.40 1.10
N ALA A 122 2.18 -4.96 1.92
CA ALA A 122 2.98 -5.84 2.77
C ALA A 122 2.12 -6.76 3.66
N ASP A 123 1.08 -6.21 4.27
CA ASP A 123 0.20 -6.93 5.20
C ASP A 123 -0.54 -8.12 4.59
N SER A 124 -0.70 -8.12 3.27
CA SER A 124 -1.37 -9.18 2.52
C SER A 124 -0.42 -10.01 1.67
N PHE A 125 0.86 -9.64 1.63
CA PHE A 125 1.83 -10.23 0.73
C PHE A 125 2.48 -11.48 1.34
N ASN A 126 2.56 -12.55 0.57
CA ASN A 126 3.20 -13.78 1.04
C ASN A 126 4.73 -13.69 0.89
N PHE A 127 5.38 -13.10 1.90
CA PHE A 127 6.84 -12.96 1.94
C PHE A 127 7.59 -14.29 1.90
N ARG A 128 7.00 -15.39 2.39
CA ARG A 128 7.64 -16.70 2.38
C ARG A 128 7.91 -17.19 0.95
N LYS A 129 7.04 -16.90 -0.02
CA LYS A 129 7.30 -17.23 -1.42
C LYS A 129 8.45 -16.40 -2.02
N ALA A 130 8.55 -15.14 -1.63
CA ALA A 130 9.53 -14.20 -2.19
C ALA A 130 10.91 -14.29 -1.54
N LEU A 131 10.99 -14.63 -0.26
CA LEU A 131 12.23 -14.68 0.53
C LEU A 131 12.65 -16.11 0.87
N GLY A 132 11.75 -17.09 0.78
CA GLY A 132 12.04 -18.48 1.11
C GLY A 132 12.45 -18.63 2.58
N PRO A 133 13.62 -19.23 2.87
CA PRO A 133 14.09 -19.43 4.25
C PRO A 133 14.45 -18.12 4.96
N ASP A 134 14.70 -17.03 4.21
CA ASP A 134 15.04 -15.72 4.79
C ASP A 134 13.81 -14.94 5.30
N ALA A 135 12.61 -15.52 5.15
CA ALA A 135 11.38 -14.92 5.66
C ALA A 135 11.31 -15.02 7.19
N ALA A 136 11.32 -13.86 7.85
CA ALA A 136 11.05 -13.69 9.27
C ALA A 136 9.54 -13.69 9.59
N TYR A 137 9.20 -13.69 10.88
CA TYR A 137 7.83 -13.52 11.36
C TYR A 137 7.35 -12.05 11.33
N VAL A 138 8.28 -11.10 11.29
CA VAL A 138 7.98 -9.66 11.36
C VAL A 138 7.92 -9.07 9.95
N THR A 139 6.77 -8.49 9.60
CA THR A 139 6.52 -7.87 8.28
C THR A 139 7.57 -6.84 7.89
N GLU A 140 8.02 -6.00 8.83
CA GLU A 140 9.02 -4.97 8.54
C GLU A 140 10.39 -5.57 8.14
N PHE A 141 10.84 -6.62 8.81
CA PHE A 141 12.09 -7.30 8.45
C PHE A 141 11.98 -7.95 7.07
N ASN A 142 10.84 -8.59 6.78
CA ASN A 142 10.58 -9.15 5.46
C ASN A 142 10.54 -8.07 4.38
N LEU A 143 9.91 -6.92 4.66
CA LEU A 143 9.87 -5.80 3.73
C LEU A 143 11.27 -5.28 3.44
N ARG A 144 12.10 -5.07 4.46
CA ARG A 144 13.50 -4.64 4.30
C ARG A 144 14.31 -5.63 3.48
N ALA A 145 14.15 -6.93 3.72
CA ALA A 145 14.80 -7.98 2.95
C ALA A 145 14.34 -7.99 1.49
N LEU A 146 13.03 -7.84 1.25
CA LEU A 146 12.46 -7.79 -0.09
C LEU A 146 12.94 -6.56 -0.88
N VAL A 147 12.97 -5.39 -0.24
CA VAL A 147 13.47 -4.15 -0.84
C VAL A 147 14.93 -4.30 -1.26
N LYS A 148 15.78 -4.85 -0.38
CA LYS A 148 17.18 -5.15 -0.72
C LYS A 148 17.27 -6.14 -1.87
N ARG A 149 16.47 -7.20 -1.86
CA ARG A 149 16.46 -8.21 -2.93
C ARG A 149 16.05 -7.61 -4.28
N LEU A 150 15.03 -6.75 -4.31
CA LEU A 150 14.59 -6.05 -5.51
C LEU A 150 15.64 -5.08 -6.04
N ALA A 151 16.25 -4.29 -5.15
CA ALA A 151 17.31 -3.35 -5.51
C ALA A 151 18.56 -4.07 -6.06
N THR A 152 18.91 -5.24 -5.51
CA THR A 152 19.99 -6.08 -6.03
C THR A 152 19.61 -6.76 -7.34
N PHE A 153 18.35 -7.18 -7.49
CA PHE A 153 17.87 -7.84 -8.70
C PHE A 153 17.83 -6.88 -9.91
N ALA A 154 17.42 -5.63 -9.71
CA ALA A 154 17.38 -4.61 -10.76
C ALA A 154 18.15 -3.34 -10.33
N PRO A 155 19.50 -3.38 -10.32
CA PRO A 155 20.33 -2.29 -9.81
C PRO A 155 20.30 -1.03 -10.67
N HIS A 156 19.89 -1.14 -11.94
CA HIS A 156 19.73 -0.03 -12.87
C HIS A 156 18.36 0.67 -12.75
N ALA A 157 17.40 0.07 -12.03
CA ALA A 157 16.08 0.67 -11.85
C ALA A 157 16.19 1.93 -10.98
N THR A 158 15.42 2.96 -11.34
CA THR A 158 15.34 4.19 -10.51
C THR A 158 14.71 3.83 -9.17
N GLN A 159 15.36 4.23 -8.07
CA GLN A 159 14.89 3.98 -6.71
C GLN A 159 14.40 5.27 -6.09
N ASP A 160 13.21 5.25 -5.50
CA ASP A 160 12.69 6.42 -4.79
C ASP A 160 13.33 6.63 -3.41
N SER A 161 12.93 7.72 -2.74
CA SER A 161 13.40 8.05 -1.40
C SER A 161 13.08 6.99 -0.36
N PHE A 162 12.04 6.17 -0.55
CA PHE A 162 11.68 5.11 0.37
C PHE A 162 12.65 3.92 0.25
N PHE A 163 12.95 3.49 -0.97
CA PHE A 163 13.98 2.47 -1.23
C PHE A 163 15.34 2.91 -0.70
N ALA A 164 15.75 4.15 -1.02
CA ALA A 164 17.00 4.73 -0.54
C ALA A 164 17.05 4.76 1.01
N ALA A 165 15.95 5.15 1.67
CA ALA A 165 15.87 5.19 3.13
C ALA A 165 15.96 3.79 3.76
N ILE A 166 15.28 2.79 3.21
CA ILE A 166 15.37 1.41 3.73
C ILE A 166 16.77 0.83 3.59
N ILE A 167 17.39 1.02 2.42
CA ILE A 167 18.72 0.46 2.13
C ILE A 167 19.78 1.17 2.98
N GLY A 168 19.72 2.50 3.06
CA GLY A 168 20.64 3.33 3.83
C GLY A 168 20.38 3.37 5.34
N GLY A 169 19.31 2.73 5.83
CA GLY A 169 18.93 2.79 7.25
C GLY A 169 18.53 4.19 7.73
N MET A 170 18.04 5.04 6.81
CA MET A 170 17.62 6.41 7.10
C MET A 170 16.15 6.46 7.54
N PRO A 171 15.69 7.58 8.13
CA PRO A 171 14.27 7.80 8.41
C PRO A 171 13.42 7.66 7.14
N LEU A 172 12.32 6.92 7.24
CA LEU A 172 11.39 6.72 6.12
C LEU A 172 10.66 8.02 5.77
N PRO A 173 10.35 8.26 4.47
CA PRO A 173 9.55 9.41 4.06
C PRO A 173 8.17 9.41 4.73
N PRO A 174 7.54 10.58 4.91
CA PRO A 174 6.24 10.67 5.59
C PRO A 174 5.19 9.76 4.93
N PRO A 175 4.25 9.22 5.71
CA PRO A 175 3.18 8.42 5.15
C PRO A 175 2.30 9.27 4.22
N VAL A 176 1.78 8.65 3.18
CA VAL A 176 0.73 9.21 2.31
C VAL A 176 -0.64 8.86 2.87
N ASP A 177 -1.67 9.64 2.54
CA ASP A 177 -2.99 9.50 3.17
C ASP A 177 -3.79 8.33 2.59
N SER A 178 -3.43 7.83 1.41
CA SER A 178 -4.11 6.68 0.80
C SER A 178 -3.26 5.95 -0.24
N LEU A 179 -3.70 4.72 -0.59
CA LEU A 179 -3.14 3.98 -1.72
C LEU A 179 -3.32 4.73 -3.05
N PHE A 180 -4.39 5.51 -3.16
CA PHE A 180 -4.64 6.37 -4.31
C PHE A 180 -3.53 7.43 -4.47
N GLU A 181 -3.19 8.13 -3.37
CA GLU A 181 -2.11 9.12 -3.40
C GLU A 181 -0.75 8.49 -3.69
N PHE A 182 -0.52 7.29 -3.18
CA PHE A 182 0.67 6.51 -3.50
C PHE A 182 0.78 6.28 -5.01
N PHE A 183 -0.26 5.75 -5.67
CA PHE A 183 -0.26 5.53 -7.12
C PHE A 183 -0.08 6.83 -7.90
N ARG A 184 -0.76 7.91 -7.52
CA ARG A 184 -0.61 9.21 -8.18
C ARG A 184 0.82 9.74 -8.09
N THR A 185 1.52 9.47 -6.99
CA THR A 185 2.91 9.89 -6.81
C THR A 185 3.86 9.04 -7.67
N VAL A 186 3.64 7.73 -7.67
CA VAL A 186 4.49 6.78 -8.40
C VAL A 186 4.32 6.89 -9.92
N SER A 187 3.11 7.14 -10.41
CA SER A 187 2.83 7.16 -11.85
C SER A 187 3.24 8.44 -12.58
N LYS A 188 3.77 9.45 -11.87
CA LYS A 188 4.37 10.65 -12.47
C LYS A 188 5.81 10.41 -12.97
N VAL A 189 6.39 9.27 -12.61
CA VAL A 189 7.77 8.86 -12.94
C VAL A 189 7.76 7.93 -14.13
#